data_AF-A0A3L8A151-F1
#
_entry.id   AF-A0A3L8A151-F1
#
_cell.length_a   1.000
_cell.length_b   1.000
_cell.length_c   1.000
_cell.angle_alpha   90.00
_cell.angle_beta   90.00
_cell.angle_gamma   90.00
#
_symmetry.space_group_name_H-M   'P 1'
#
loop_
_entity.id
_entity.type
_entity.pdbx_description
1 polymer ?
#
loop_
_entity_poly.entity_id
_entity_poly.type
_entity_poly.pdbx_seq_one_letter_code
_entity_poly.pdbx_strand_id
1 'polypeptide(L)'
;MVIQRWQSVLLFLAGLSMCLFAFLPLCDIIDKDMLTIVKPINVLPVFIVSLLTGLLLFIAVFLFRVTHLQKQLSLAGIILNICVCAATVLYICNIDAQLGIIWNWSLCLPPVALVLTIWAIARIRHDENILKSYDRIR
;
A
#
# COMPACT_ATOMS: atom_id res chain seq x y z
N MET A 1 -9.24 -5.82 26.46
CA MET A 1 -9.91 -4.55 26.14
C MET A 1 -9.68 -4.24 24.67
N VAL A 2 -10.74 -3.98 23.89
CA VAL A 2 -10.63 -3.73 22.44
C VAL A 2 -11.02 -2.29 22.14
N ILE A 3 -10.04 -1.40 22.10
CA ILE A 3 -10.13 -0.15 21.34
C ILE A 3 -9.11 -0.28 20.22
N GLN A 4 -9.59 -0.78 19.08
CA GLN A 4 -8.80 -0.99 17.87
C GLN A 4 -9.63 -0.76 16.60
N ARG A 5 -10.73 0.00 16.69
CA ARG A 5 -11.71 0.15 15.61
C ARG A 5 -11.14 0.88 14.39
N TRP A 6 -10.32 1.90 14.61
CA TRP A 6 -9.80 2.73 13.52
C TRP A 6 -8.55 2.16 12.83
N GLN A 7 -7.75 1.36 13.54
CA GLN A 7 -6.52 0.78 12.96
C GLN A 7 -6.85 -0.23 11.86
N SER A 8 -7.79 -1.13 12.14
CA SER A 8 -8.28 -2.11 11.17
C SER A 8 -8.91 -1.43 9.95
N VAL A 9 -9.60 -0.28 10.14
CA VAL A 9 -10.15 0.51 9.03
C VAL A 9 -9.04 1.13 8.18
N LEU A 10 -7.99 1.68 8.80
CA LEU A 10 -6.84 2.24 8.07
C LEU A 10 -6.08 1.17 7.28
N LEU A 11 -5.84 0.00 7.88
CA LEU A 11 -5.20 -1.14 7.20
C LEU A 11 -6.06 -1.69 6.07
N PHE A 12 -7.39 -1.75 6.27
CA PHE A 12 -8.33 -2.16 5.23
C PHE A 12 -8.33 -1.18 4.05
N LEU A 13 -8.39 0.12 4.33
CA LEU A 13 -8.36 1.15 3.29
C LEU A 13 -7.03 1.13 2.53
N ALA A 14 -5.91 0.94 3.22
CA ALA A 14 -4.61 0.80 2.60
C ALA A 14 -4.52 -0.46 1.71
N GLY A 15 -4.98 -1.61 2.22
CA GLY A 15 -5.05 -2.84 1.43
C GLY A 15 -5.94 -2.70 0.20
N LEU A 16 -7.10 -2.06 0.35
CA LEU A 16 -8.03 -1.78 -0.76
C LEU A 16 -7.39 -0.87 -1.80
N SER A 17 -6.69 0.19 -1.38
CA SER A 17 -5.97 1.08 -2.32
C SER A 17 -4.84 0.35 -3.09
N MET A 18 -4.12 -0.56 -2.44
CA MET A 18 -3.12 -1.42 -3.10
C MET A 18 -3.75 -2.39 -4.09
N CYS A 19 -4.88 -3.00 -3.73
CA CYS A 19 -5.62 -3.87 -4.64
C CYS A 19 -6.15 -3.10 -5.85
N LEU A 20 -6.73 -1.90 -5.65
CA LEU A 20 -7.18 -1.05 -6.75
C LEU A 20 -6.01 -0.64 -7.65
N PHE A 21 -4.87 -0.28 -7.07
CA PHE A 21 -3.67 0.08 -7.84
C PHE A 21 -3.24 -1.04 -8.80
N ALA A 22 -3.37 -2.32 -8.42
CA ALA A 22 -3.00 -3.44 -9.28
C ALA A 22 -3.82 -3.53 -10.59
N PHE A 23 -5.03 -2.98 -10.62
CA PHE A 23 -5.94 -3.02 -11.78
C PHE A 23 -6.07 -1.69 -12.54
N LEU A 24 -5.62 -0.58 -11.94
CA LEU A 24 -5.74 0.76 -12.51
C LEU A 24 -4.61 1.07 -13.51
N PRO A 25 -4.85 1.91 -14.53
CA PRO A 25 -3.82 2.30 -15.49
C PRO A 25 -2.72 3.15 -14.84
N LEU A 26 -1.46 2.85 -15.17
CA LEU A 26 -0.27 3.56 -14.68
C LEU A 26 0.00 4.82 -15.50
N CYS A 27 -0.06 4.69 -16.82
CA CYS A 27 0.28 5.73 -17.78
C CYS A 27 -0.40 5.42 -19.11
N ASP A 28 -0.79 6.47 -19.83
CA ASP A 28 -1.19 6.34 -21.22
C ASP A 28 -0.04 6.81 -22.11
N ILE A 29 0.38 5.98 -23.06
CA ILE A 29 1.40 6.31 -24.04
C ILE A 29 0.68 6.67 -25.33
N ILE A 30 0.95 7.88 -25.84
CA ILE A 30 0.50 8.30 -27.17
C ILE A 30 1.59 7.93 -28.17
N ASP A 31 1.35 6.92 -28.99
CA ASP A 31 2.17 6.66 -30.18
C ASP A 31 1.27 6.70 -31.43
N LYS A 32 1.60 7.59 -32.38
CA LYS A 32 0.93 7.76 -33.69
C LYS A 32 -0.59 7.46 -33.69
N ASP A 33 -1.34 8.26 -32.93
CA ASP A 33 -2.81 8.22 -32.86
C ASP A 33 -3.45 6.96 -32.23
N MET A 34 -2.64 6.01 -31.70
CA MET A 34 -3.13 4.92 -30.85
C MET A 34 -2.79 5.19 -29.37
N LEU A 35 -3.84 5.27 -28.54
CA LEU A 35 -3.72 5.32 -27.09
C LEU A 35 -3.44 3.92 -26.55
N THR A 36 -2.20 3.66 -26.13
CA THR A 36 -1.86 2.41 -25.44
C THR A 36 -1.91 2.62 -23.93
N ILE A 37 -2.90 1.99 -23.29
CA ILE A 37 -3.12 2.09 -21.85
C ILE A 37 -2.16 1.12 -21.16
N VAL A 38 -1.13 1.64 -20.50
CA VAL A 38 -0.17 0.82 -19.76
C VAL A 38 -0.74 0.53 -18.37
N LYS A 39 -1.12 -0.73 -18.17
CA LYS A 39 -1.62 -1.24 -16.89
C LYS A 39 -0.53 -2.01 -16.15
N PRO A 40 -0.53 -2.05 -14.81
CA PRO A 40 0.40 -2.83 -14.00
C PRO A 40 0.37 -4.31 -14.36
N ILE A 41 -0.75 -4.83 -14.87
CA ILE A 41 -0.86 -6.21 -15.35
C ILE A 41 0.16 -6.57 -16.45
N ASN A 42 0.60 -5.59 -17.24
CA ASN A 42 1.61 -5.78 -18.27
C ASN A 42 3.03 -5.83 -17.67
N VAL A 43 3.19 -5.33 -16.44
CA VAL A 43 4.43 -5.36 -15.66
C VAL A 43 4.27 -6.40 -14.54
N LEU A 44 4.40 -7.68 -14.91
CA LEU A 44 4.18 -8.83 -14.01
C LEU A 44 4.81 -8.66 -12.61
N PRO A 45 6.07 -8.19 -12.45
CA PRO A 45 6.65 -8.03 -11.12
C PRO A 45 5.90 -7.00 -10.24
N VAL A 46 5.52 -5.85 -10.82
CA VAL A 46 4.80 -4.79 -10.09
C VAL A 46 3.39 -5.26 -9.73
N PHE A 47 2.73 -5.99 -10.63
CA PHE A 47 1.41 -6.57 -10.37
C PHE A 47 1.42 -7.55 -9.21
N ILE A 48 2.34 -8.53 -9.22
CA ILE A 48 2.43 -9.57 -8.19
C ILE A 48 2.72 -8.96 -6.82
N VAL A 49 3.69 -8.04 -6.74
CA VAL A 49 4.07 -7.42 -5.46
C VAL A 49 2.96 -6.51 -4.92
N SER A 50 2.25 -5.78 -5.79
CA SER A 50 1.11 -4.93 -5.38
C SER A 50 -0.03 -5.78 -4.81
N LEU A 51 -0.36 -6.89 -5.47
CA LEU A 51 -1.41 -7.81 -5.03
C LEU A 51 -1.01 -8.54 -3.73
N LEU A 52 0.25 -8.96 -3.61
CA LEU A 52 0.80 -9.52 -2.38
C LEU A 52 0.71 -8.52 -1.22
N THR A 53 1.07 -7.26 -1.46
CA THR A 53 1.00 -6.19 -0.45
C THR A 53 -0.44 -5.95 -0.01
N GLY A 54 -1.38 -5.87 -0.95
CA GLY A 54 -2.81 -5.73 -0.66
C GLY A 54 -3.33 -6.87 0.21
N LEU A 55 -3.03 -8.12 -0.16
CA LEU A 55 -3.41 -9.31 0.60
C LEU A 55 -2.80 -9.32 2.00
N LEU A 56 -1.52 -8.96 2.13
CA LEU A 56 -0.81 -8.95 3.40
C LEU A 56 -1.41 -7.91 4.37
N LEU A 57 -1.77 -6.73 3.87
CA LEU A 57 -2.50 -5.72 4.65
C LEU A 57 -3.91 -6.20 5.01
N PHE A 58 -4.58 -6.92 4.12
CA PHE A 58 -5.89 -7.51 4.39
C PHE A 58 -5.84 -8.58 5.50
N ILE A 59 -4.83 -9.44 5.48
CA ILE A 59 -4.57 -10.42 6.55
C ILE A 59 -4.27 -9.69 7.86
N ALA A 60 -3.50 -8.58 7.82
CA ALA A 60 -3.22 -7.76 8.99
C ALA A 60 -4.48 -7.16 9.63
N VAL A 61 -5.58 -6.95 8.89
CA VAL A 61 -6.88 -6.53 9.45
C VAL A 61 -7.47 -7.58 10.37
N PHE A 62 -7.42 -8.87 9.98
CA PHE A 62 -7.96 -9.98 10.76
C PHE A 62 -7.10 -10.35 11.97
N LEU A 63 -5.82 -9.97 11.96
CA LEU A 63 -4.88 -10.21 13.05
C LEU A 63 -5.02 -9.24 14.24
N PHE A 64 -6.18 -8.59 14.39
CA PHE A 64 -6.47 -7.63 15.46
C PHE A 64 -6.28 -8.21 16.87
N ARG A 65 -6.47 -9.52 17.04
CA ARG A 65 -6.31 -10.17 18.34
C ARG A 65 -4.85 -10.27 18.80
N VAL A 66 -3.89 -10.21 17.87
CA VAL A 66 -2.45 -10.39 18.14
C VAL A 66 -1.69 -9.17 17.60
N THR A 67 -1.65 -8.10 18.42
CA THR A 67 -1.07 -6.79 18.06
C THR A 67 0.39 -6.86 17.60
N HIS A 68 1.18 -7.78 18.16
CA HIS A 68 2.57 -8.01 17.76
C HIS A 68 2.68 -8.47 16.28
N LEU A 69 1.91 -9.49 15.89
CA LEU A 69 1.93 -10.00 14.52
C LEU A 69 1.32 -8.98 13.54
N GLN A 70 0.26 -8.29 13.95
CA GLN A 70 -0.35 -7.23 13.13
C GLN A 70 0.65 -6.10 12.82
N LYS A 71 1.48 -5.71 13.79
CA LYS A 71 2.55 -4.72 13.60
C LYS A 71 3.66 -5.25 12.69
N GLN A 72 4.07 -6.51 12.83
CA GLN A 72 5.09 -7.10 11.96
C GLN A 72 4.62 -7.21 10.50
N LEU A 73 3.37 -7.65 10.28
CA LEU A 73 2.78 -7.70 8.94
C LEU A 73 2.63 -6.30 8.34
N SER A 74 2.13 -5.32 9.09
CA SER A 74 2.01 -3.94 8.57
C SER A 74 3.38 -3.31 8.25
N LEU A 75 4.43 -3.61 9.02
CA LEU A 75 5.80 -3.20 8.67
C LEU A 75 6.30 -3.88 7.39
N ALA A 76 6.08 -5.18 7.23
CA ALA A 76 6.40 -5.89 5.99
C ALA A 76 5.64 -5.29 4.79
N GLY A 77 4.37 -4.93 4.99
CA GLY A 77 3.55 -4.25 3.98
C GLY A 77 4.10 -2.87 3.60
N ILE A 78 4.63 -2.09 4.54
CA ILE A 78 5.30 -0.80 4.23
C ILE A 78 6.52 -1.04 3.34
N ILE A 79 7.37 -2.02 3.69
CA ILE A 79 8.59 -2.33 2.91
C ILE A 79 8.21 -2.72 1.49
N LEU A 80 7.25 -3.63 1.32
CA LEU A 80 6.79 -4.05 0.00
C LEU A 80 6.18 -2.89 -0.80
N ASN A 81 5.40 -2.01 -0.16
CA ASN A 81 4.83 -0.83 -0.82
C ASN A 81 5.93 0.15 -1.28
N ILE A 82 7.00 0.35 -0.49
CA ILE A 82 8.17 1.12 -0.92
C ILE A 82 8.82 0.50 -2.16
N CYS A 83 8.96 -0.82 -2.21
CA CYS A 83 9.49 -1.52 -3.38
C CYS A 83 8.60 -1.30 -4.62
N VAL A 84 7.27 -1.32 -4.47
CA VAL A 84 6.32 -1.02 -5.56
C VAL A 84 6.49 0.42 -6.05
N CYS A 85 6.57 1.39 -5.13
CA CYS A 85 6.83 2.80 -5.48
C CYS A 85 8.15 2.96 -6.25
N ALA A 86 9.23 2.32 -5.80
CA ALA A 86 10.53 2.40 -6.48
C ALA A 86 10.48 1.76 -7.88
N ALA A 87 9.90 0.56 -8.00
CA ALA A 87 9.79 -0.16 -9.26
C ALA A 87 8.93 0.60 -10.30
N THR A 88 7.83 1.22 -9.85
CA THR A 88 6.94 2.01 -10.72
C THR A 88 7.62 3.27 -11.23
N VAL A 89 8.32 4.01 -10.36
CA VAL A 89 9.10 5.20 -10.78
C VAL A 89 10.20 4.82 -11.77
N LEU A 90 10.96 3.77 -11.51
CA LEU A 90 12.00 3.30 -12.43
C LEU A 90 11.41 2.93 -13.79
N TYR A 91 10.28 2.22 -13.82
CA TYR A 91 9.62 1.84 -15.07
C TYR A 91 9.18 3.07 -15.88
N ILE A 92 8.57 4.06 -15.23
CA ILE A 92 8.11 5.28 -15.89
C ILE A 92 9.28 6.11 -16.42
N CYS A 93 10.35 6.28 -15.64
CA CYS A 93 11.55 7.00 -16.11
C CYS A 93 12.20 6.35 -17.34
N ASN A 94 12.14 5.01 -17.45
CA ASN A 94 12.65 4.31 -18.64
C ASN A 94 11.77 4.54 -19.87
N ILE A 95 10.45 4.66 -19.70
CA ILE A 95 9.51 4.91 -20.80
C ILE A 95 9.53 6.38 -21.22
N ASP A 96 9.61 7.32 -20.27
CA ASP A 96 9.60 8.77 -20.54
C ASP A 96 10.80 9.18 -21.39
N ALA A 97 11.93 8.50 -21.19
CA ALA A 97 13.13 8.67 -22.01
C ALA A 97 12.92 8.25 -23.48
N GLN A 98 11.86 7.51 -23.80
CA GLN A 98 11.60 6.93 -25.12
C GLN A 98 10.34 7.49 -25.79
N LEU A 99 9.30 7.88 -25.05
CA LEU A 99 7.97 8.24 -25.57
C LEU A 99 7.29 9.34 -24.73
N GLY A 100 6.33 10.06 -25.33
CA GLY A 100 5.51 11.05 -24.60
C GLY A 100 4.50 10.39 -23.66
N ILE A 101 4.67 10.62 -22.35
CA ILE A 101 3.87 10.04 -21.26
C ILE A 101 2.74 10.98 -20.83
N ILE A 102 1.51 10.44 -20.72
CA ILE A 102 0.43 11.08 -19.96
C ILE A 102 0.34 10.44 -18.57
N TRP A 103 0.55 11.28 -17.55
CA TRP A 103 0.49 10.88 -16.14
C TRP A 103 -0.95 10.60 -15.71
N ASN A 104 -1.19 9.42 -15.11
CA ASN A 104 -2.47 9.07 -14.51
C ASN A 104 -2.48 9.30 -12.99
N TRP A 105 -3.63 9.70 -12.46
CA TRP A 105 -3.83 9.94 -11.02
C TRP A 105 -3.59 8.68 -10.16
N SER A 106 -3.67 7.50 -10.78
CA SER A 106 -3.50 6.22 -10.09
C SER A 106 -2.09 6.03 -9.52
N LEU A 107 -1.08 6.79 -10.01
CA LEU A 107 0.25 6.84 -9.42
C LEU A 107 0.28 7.31 -7.97
N CYS A 108 -0.73 8.07 -7.54
CA CYS A 108 -0.82 8.56 -6.17
C CYS A 108 -1.36 7.50 -5.19
N LEU A 109 -1.94 6.39 -5.65
CA LEU A 109 -2.48 5.38 -4.72
C LEU A 109 -1.40 4.72 -3.84
N PRO A 110 -0.24 4.28 -4.37
CA PRO A 110 0.80 3.68 -3.54
C PRO A 110 1.32 4.55 -2.39
N PRO A 111 1.69 5.83 -2.61
CA PRO A 111 2.11 6.69 -1.51
C PRO A 111 0.97 6.97 -0.52
N VAL A 112 -0.28 7.10 -0.98
CA VAL A 112 -1.43 7.25 -0.08
C VAL A 112 -1.60 6.01 0.81
N ALA A 113 -1.53 4.81 0.24
CA ALA A 113 -1.57 3.55 0.98
C ALA A 113 -0.42 3.44 2.00
N LEU A 114 0.76 3.95 1.64
CA LEU A 114 1.94 3.96 2.50
C LEU A 114 1.71 4.87 3.71
N VAL A 115 1.20 6.08 3.50
CA VAL A 115 0.85 7.00 4.61
C VAL A 115 -0.20 6.38 5.52
N LEU A 116 -1.24 5.74 4.95
CA LEU A 116 -2.30 5.07 5.71
C LEU A 116 -1.76 3.91 6.58
N THR A 117 -0.84 3.10 6.05
CA THR A 117 -0.21 2.01 6.82
C THR A 117 0.69 2.53 7.94
N ILE A 118 1.46 3.61 7.70
CA ILE A 118 2.26 4.26 8.75
C ILE A 118 1.34 4.78 9.87
N TRP A 119 0.25 5.45 9.52
CA TRP A 119 -0.74 5.93 10.49
C TRP A 119 -1.39 4.80 11.28
N ALA A 120 -1.69 3.68 10.63
CA ALA A 120 -2.20 2.50 11.32
C ALA A 120 -1.21 1.99 12.38
N ILE A 121 0.08 1.90 12.05
CA ILE A 121 1.14 1.48 13.00
C ILE A 121 1.31 2.48 14.14
N ALA A 122 1.27 3.78 13.86
CA ALA A 122 1.36 4.81 14.88
C ALA A 122 0.23 4.66 15.91
N ARG A 123 -1.01 4.42 15.44
CA ARG A 123 -2.13 4.11 16.32
C ARG A 123 -1.94 2.79 17.09
N ILE A 124 -1.44 1.72 16.44
CA ILE A 124 -1.15 0.43 17.13
C ILE A 124 -0.23 0.66 18.33
N ARG A 125 0.85 1.43 18.14
CA ARG A 125 1.81 1.73 19.22
C ARG A 125 1.20 2.59 20.32
N HIS A 126 0.35 3.55 19.97
CA HIS A 126 -0.32 4.39 20.96
C HIS A 126 -1.24 3.57 21.86
N ASP A 127 -2.07 2.71 21.27
CA ASP A 127 -3.00 1.86 22.02
C ASP A 127 -2.25 0.84 22.90
N GLU A 128 -1.13 0.29 22.41
CA GLU A 128 -0.26 -0.59 23.19
C GLU A 128 0.38 0.14 24.40
N ASN A 129 0.79 1.40 24.21
CA ASN A 129 1.38 2.22 25.27
C ASN A 129 0.36 2.59 26.35
N ILE A 130 -0.88 2.89 25.96
CA ILE A 130 -1.97 3.14 26.91
C ILE A 130 -2.20 1.91 27.78
N LEU A 131 -2.32 0.72 27.19
CA LEU A 131 -2.51 -0.52 27.94
C LEU A 131 -1.35 -0.79 28.92
N LYS A 132 -0.10 -0.55 28.51
CA LYS A 132 1.08 -0.66 29.38
C LYS A 132 1.13 0.36 30.52
N SER A 133 0.44 1.50 30.38
CA SER A 133 0.35 2.49 31.46
C SER A 133 -0.70 2.08 32.52
N TYR A 134 -1.81 1.48 32.09
CA TYR A 134 -2.83 0.96 32.99
C TYR A 134 -2.33 -0.24 33.80
N ASP A 135 -1.54 -1.13 33.17
CA ASP A 135 -0.97 -2.30 33.84
C ASP A 135 0.06 -1.93 34.93
N ARG A 136 0.63 -0.71 34.87
CA ARG A 136 1.57 -0.21 35.88
C ARG A 136 0.91 0.35 37.14
N ILE A 137 -0.38 0.66 37.09
CA ILE A 137 -1.14 1.26 38.20
C ILE A 137 -1.80 0.17 39.06
N ARG A 138 -1.88 -1.05 38.54
CA ARG A 138 -2.49 -2.20 39.20
C ARG A 138 -1.45 -3.05 39.93
#